data_AF-A0A945CT93-F1
#
_entry.id   AF-A0A945CT93-F1
#
_cell.length_a   1.000
_cell.length_b   1.000
_cell.length_c   1.000
_cell.angle_alpha   90.00
_cell.angle_beta   90.00
_cell.angle_gamma   90.00
#
_symmetry.space_group_name_H-M   'P 1'
#
loop_
_entity.id
_entity.type
_entity.pdbx_description
1 polymer ?
#
loop_
_entity_poly.entity_id
_entity_poly.type
_entity_poly.pdbx_seq_one_letter_code
_entity_poly.pdbx_strand_id
1 'polypeptide(L)'
;MKITDLEILRMKAHTESHNNWLFVRIHTDSGISGIGEGSLQYKDAALAAELEAFGSFLRGKDPFQIEDIWTSLHRRVTWTGGAVTISAISAIDLALWDIKGKALGVPVYELVGGKVRDQVPLYANGWLSDSRPDTKKRREQAGSEEEWYAERAREVVDQGYRCLKVYPFGGPQVVTPERLARGIGLVRTIREAVGADIDVAVDLRRRLNLWSARRVALKLEPLDIAWLEEPILFDNADAMASFAHSVRVPVSTGEELYTRWEFRPLLEQNAVDIIQPDICHAGGMSELRKIAAMAET
;
A
#
# COMPACT_ATOMS: atom_id res chain seq x y z
N MET A 1 -3.16 27.72 18.60
CA MET A 1 -2.52 27.50 17.30
C MET A 1 -3.59 27.50 16.22
N LYS A 2 -3.36 28.20 15.11
CA LYS A 2 -4.28 28.30 13.97
C LYS A 2 -3.55 28.01 12.67
N ILE A 3 -4.19 27.25 11.78
CA ILE A 3 -3.69 27.00 10.43
C ILE A 3 -3.72 28.31 9.64
N THR A 4 -2.60 28.66 9.03
CA THR A 4 -2.44 29.88 8.23
C THR A 4 -2.45 29.57 6.74
N ASP A 5 -1.88 28.44 6.32
CA ASP A 5 -1.80 28.06 4.90
C ASP A 5 -1.60 26.55 4.69
N LEU A 6 -1.94 26.09 3.49
CA LEU A 6 -1.60 24.76 2.98
C LEU A 6 -0.80 24.93 1.69
N GLU A 7 0.47 24.51 1.73
CA GLU A 7 1.41 24.52 0.62
C GLU A 7 1.45 23.13 -0.03
N ILE A 8 1.33 23.05 -1.36
CA ILE A 8 1.45 21.80 -2.12
C ILE A 8 2.85 21.70 -2.71
N LEU A 9 3.52 20.58 -2.45
CA LEU A 9 4.88 20.30 -2.90
C LEU A 9 4.85 19.10 -3.87
N ARG A 10 4.96 19.38 -5.17
CA ARG A 10 4.98 18.35 -6.22
C ARG A 10 6.39 18.14 -6.74
N MET A 11 6.84 16.88 -6.73
CA MET A 11 8.20 16.49 -7.13
C MET A 11 8.14 15.37 -8.16
N LYS A 12 8.98 15.43 -9.19
CA LYS A 12 9.12 14.31 -10.13
C LYS A 12 9.82 13.13 -9.43
N ALA A 13 9.20 11.96 -9.41
CA ALA A 13 9.78 10.78 -8.78
C ALA A 13 10.96 10.22 -9.60
N HIS A 14 10.89 10.32 -10.93
CA HIS A 14 11.98 10.00 -11.84
C HIS A 14 11.95 10.94 -13.05
N THR A 15 13.11 11.21 -13.66
CA THR A 15 13.22 12.09 -14.84
C THR A 15 12.38 11.63 -16.02
N GLU A 16 12.11 10.32 -16.12
CA GLU A 16 11.38 9.66 -17.20
C GLU A 16 10.00 9.11 -16.79
N SER A 17 9.61 9.23 -15.51
CA SER A 17 8.33 8.69 -15.04
C SER A 17 7.23 9.75 -15.05
N HIS A 18 6.01 9.33 -15.40
CA HIS A 18 4.79 10.12 -15.18
C HIS A 18 4.33 10.11 -13.71
N ASN A 19 5.04 9.40 -12.84
CA ASN A 19 4.76 9.35 -11.41
C ASN A 19 5.42 10.54 -10.72
N ASN A 20 4.62 11.30 -9.99
CA ASN A 20 5.09 12.40 -9.16
C ASN A 20 4.79 12.09 -7.70
N TRP A 21 5.67 12.52 -6.82
CA TRP A 21 5.37 12.62 -5.41
C TRP A 21 4.62 13.92 -5.14
N LEU A 22 3.61 13.85 -4.28
CA LEU A 22 2.83 14.99 -3.87
C LEU A 22 2.72 15.02 -2.36
N PHE A 23 3.37 16.01 -1.77
CA PHE A 23 3.31 16.32 -0.35
C PHE A 23 2.51 17.60 -0.11
N VAL A 24 2.00 17.74 1.10
CA VAL A 24 1.45 18.99 1.61
C VAL A 24 2.23 19.43 2.82
N ARG A 25 2.41 20.74 2.98
CA ARG A 25 2.90 21.35 4.21
C ARG A 25 1.83 22.29 4.75
N ILE A 26 1.37 22.03 5.97
CA ILE A 26 0.41 22.90 6.66
C ILE A 26 1.18 23.81 7.61
N HIS A 27 1.00 25.12 7.45
CA HIS A 27 1.64 26.16 8.25
C HIS A 27 0.68 26.67 9.33
N THR A 28 1.24 27.13 10.46
CA THR A 28 0.45 27.67 11.58
C THR A 28 0.99 29.00 12.07
N ASP A 29 0.15 29.76 12.78
CA ASP A 29 0.48 31.04 13.43
C ASP A 29 1.55 30.93 14.53
N SER A 30 1.81 29.72 15.02
CA SER A 30 2.81 29.42 16.04
C SER A 30 4.20 29.15 15.47
N GLY A 31 4.34 29.11 14.15
CA GLY A 31 5.59 28.72 13.46
C GLY A 31 5.81 27.21 13.35
N ILE A 32 4.97 26.38 14.00
CA ILE A 32 4.99 24.92 13.81
C ILE A 32 4.31 24.57 12.49
N SER A 33 4.94 23.71 11.70
CA SER A 33 4.37 23.16 10.47
C SER A 33 4.43 21.64 10.45
N GLY A 34 3.52 21.02 9.70
CA GLY A 34 3.48 19.58 9.50
C GLY A 34 3.49 19.19 8.04
N ILE A 35 4.02 18.00 7.76
CA ILE A 35 4.09 17.43 6.42
C ILE A 35 3.20 16.19 6.33
N GLY A 36 2.54 16.03 5.19
CA GLY A 36 1.80 14.82 4.85
C GLY A 36 1.95 14.49 3.38
N GLU A 37 1.68 13.24 3.03
CA GLU A 37 1.83 12.72 1.68
C GLU A 37 0.47 12.24 1.14
N GLY A 38 0.22 12.52 -0.13
CA GLY A 38 -0.95 12.01 -0.85
C GLY A 38 -0.59 11.45 -2.22
N SER A 39 0.68 11.14 -2.49
CA SER A 39 1.21 10.73 -3.81
C SER A 39 0.29 9.74 -4.55
N LEU A 40 -0.48 10.24 -5.52
CA LEU A 40 -1.48 9.46 -6.24
C LEU A 40 -1.13 9.35 -7.72
N GLN A 41 -0.59 8.19 -8.09
CA GLN A 41 -0.05 7.93 -9.43
C GLN A 41 -1.07 8.28 -10.53
N TYR A 42 -0.61 9.00 -11.55
CA TYR A 42 -1.40 9.48 -12.70
C TYR A 42 -2.57 10.43 -12.40
N LYS A 43 -2.88 10.73 -11.13
CA LYS A 43 -4.00 11.60 -10.71
C LYS A 43 -3.57 12.79 -9.86
N ASP A 44 -2.28 13.08 -9.83
CA ASP A 44 -1.69 14.16 -9.03
C ASP A 44 -2.25 15.55 -9.36
N ALA A 45 -2.61 15.83 -10.62
CA ALA A 45 -3.27 17.08 -10.99
C ALA A 45 -4.67 17.22 -10.35
N ALA A 46 -5.46 16.13 -10.34
CA ALA A 46 -6.77 16.12 -9.69
C ALA A 46 -6.64 16.23 -8.17
N LEU A 47 -5.63 15.54 -7.60
CA LEU A 47 -5.31 15.62 -6.19
C LEU A 47 -4.89 17.03 -5.76
N ALA A 48 -4.04 17.70 -6.55
CA ALA A 48 -3.61 19.07 -6.25
C ALA A 48 -4.83 20.02 -6.21
N ALA A 49 -5.73 19.92 -7.18
CA ALA A 49 -6.94 20.73 -7.22
C ALA A 49 -7.86 20.48 -6.01
N GLU A 50 -8.00 19.21 -5.58
CA GLU A 50 -8.77 18.85 -4.37
C GLU A 50 -8.14 19.43 -3.10
N LEU A 51 -6.81 19.36 -2.98
CA LEU A 51 -6.06 19.93 -1.86
C LEU A 51 -6.15 21.46 -1.80
N GLU A 52 -6.09 22.15 -2.95
CA GLU A 52 -6.33 23.59 -3.04
C GLU A 52 -7.74 23.95 -2.55
N ALA A 53 -8.75 23.17 -2.97
CA ALA A 53 -10.13 23.36 -2.52
C ALA A 53 -10.28 23.16 -1.00
N PHE A 54 -9.61 22.16 -0.42
CA PHE A 54 -9.60 21.92 1.03
C PHE A 54 -8.79 22.95 1.81
N GLY A 55 -7.71 23.49 1.25
CA GLY A 55 -6.88 24.52 1.89
C GLY A 55 -7.69 25.73 2.36
N SER A 56 -8.68 26.15 1.57
CA SER A 56 -9.59 27.26 1.92
C SER A 56 -10.40 27.00 3.21
N PHE A 57 -10.84 25.76 3.43
CA PHE A 57 -11.58 25.34 4.61
C PHE A 57 -10.67 25.23 5.85
N LEU A 58 -9.40 24.91 5.67
CA LEU A 58 -8.45 24.70 6.77
C LEU A 58 -8.00 26.01 7.43
N ARG A 59 -7.94 27.12 6.69
CA ARG A 59 -7.47 28.42 7.21
C ARG A 59 -8.28 28.86 8.44
N GLY A 60 -7.57 29.24 9.50
CA GLY A 60 -8.18 29.67 10.78
C GLY A 60 -8.69 28.55 11.68
N LYS A 61 -8.60 27.28 11.26
CA LYS A 61 -8.91 26.13 12.13
C LYS A 61 -7.76 25.83 13.07
N ASP A 62 -8.12 25.21 14.19
CA ASP A 62 -7.15 24.67 15.13
C ASP A 62 -6.67 23.30 14.62
N PRO A 63 -5.37 23.10 14.33
CA PRO A 63 -4.86 21.84 13.79
C PRO A 63 -4.98 20.67 14.77
N PHE A 64 -5.28 20.92 16.05
CA PHE A 64 -5.49 19.84 17.02
C PHE A 64 -6.86 19.16 16.87
N GLN A 65 -7.81 19.81 16.18
CA GLN A 65 -9.17 19.31 15.92
C GLN A 65 -9.18 18.32 14.74
N ILE A 66 -8.27 17.34 14.75
CA ILE A 66 -8.03 16.39 13.66
C ILE A 66 -9.31 15.65 13.25
N GLU A 67 -10.03 15.06 14.21
CA GLU A 67 -11.28 14.32 13.94
C GLU A 67 -12.40 15.21 13.38
N ASP A 68 -12.49 16.47 13.82
CA ASP A 68 -13.47 17.44 13.29
C ASP A 68 -13.14 17.80 11.84
N ILE A 69 -11.86 18.09 11.55
CA ILE A 69 -11.39 18.39 10.20
C ILE A 69 -11.63 17.19 9.29
N TRP A 70 -11.19 16.00 9.71
CA TRP A 70 -11.38 14.77 8.95
C TRP A 70 -12.85 14.53 8.64
N THR A 71 -13.72 14.60 9.66
CA THR A 71 -15.16 14.39 9.51
C THR A 71 -15.80 15.44 8.62
N SER A 72 -15.40 16.70 8.74
CA SER A 72 -15.93 17.79 7.91
C SER A 72 -15.53 17.65 6.44
N LEU A 73 -14.30 17.24 6.16
CA LEU A 73 -13.85 16.98 4.79
C LEU A 73 -14.57 15.76 4.21
N HIS A 74 -14.69 14.68 4.98
CA HIS A 74 -15.38 13.46 4.55
C HIS A 74 -16.91 13.62 4.41
N ARG A 75 -17.54 14.48 5.22
CA ARG A 75 -19.00 14.71 5.20
C ARG A 75 -19.39 16.01 4.50
N ARG A 76 -18.51 16.55 3.65
CA ARG A 76 -18.82 17.73 2.84
C ARG A 76 -20.04 17.44 1.96
N VAL A 77 -20.84 18.47 1.67
CA VAL A 77 -22.06 18.33 0.87
C VAL A 77 -21.67 17.88 -0.54
N THR A 78 -22.08 16.65 -0.87
CA THR A 78 -21.96 15.90 -2.16
C THR A 78 -20.55 15.39 -2.57
N TRP A 79 -20.55 14.25 -3.29
CA TRP A 79 -19.41 13.63 -3.99
C TRP A 79 -18.13 13.35 -3.18
N THR A 80 -18.25 12.75 -2.00
CA THR A 80 -17.08 12.29 -1.21
C THR A 80 -16.78 10.81 -1.44
N GLY A 81 -15.50 10.46 -1.48
CA GLY A 81 -15.01 9.08 -1.57
C GLY A 81 -13.95 8.91 -2.64
N GLY A 82 -13.50 7.67 -2.82
CA GLY A 82 -12.56 7.28 -3.87
C GLY A 82 -11.16 7.89 -3.73
N ALA A 83 -10.31 7.53 -4.70
CA ALA A 83 -8.87 7.76 -4.63
C ALA A 83 -8.47 9.22 -4.39
N VAL A 84 -9.06 10.19 -5.11
CA VAL A 84 -8.60 11.58 -5.08
C VAL A 84 -8.95 12.24 -3.75
N THR A 85 -10.23 12.24 -3.37
CA THR A 85 -10.71 12.90 -2.16
C THR A 85 -10.13 12.25 -0.91
N ILE A 86 -10.09 10.91 -0.81
CA ILE A 86 -9.56 10.27 0.40
C ILE A 86 -8.03 10.41 0.48
N SER A 87 -7.30 10.46 -0.64
CA SER A 87 -5.86 10.79 -0.60
C SER A 87 -5.60 12.23 -0.17
N ALA A 88 -6.43 13.19 -0.59
CA ALA A 88 -6.34 14.57 -0.11
C ALA A 88 -6.58 14.66 1.40
N ILE A 89 -7.60 13.97 1.91
CA ILE A 89 -7.88 13.86 3.35
C ILE A 89 -6.70 13.21 4.08
N SER A 90 -6.11 12.15 3.51
CA SER A 90 -4.96 11.45 4.09
C SER A 90 -3.74 12.37 4.23
N ALA A 91 -3.39 13.10 3.18
CA ALA A 91 -2.28 14.04 3.19
C ALA A 91 -2.46 15.14 4.25
N ILE A 92 -3.68 15.67 4.37
CA ILE A 92 -4.01 16.66 5.41
C ILE A 92 -3.92 16.04 6.80
N ASP A 93 -4.54 14.87 7.02
CA ASP A 93 -4.55 14.18 8.30
C ASP A 93 -3.12 13.90 8.81
N LEU A 94 -2.25 13.39 7.94
CA LEU A 94 -0.84 13.15 8.24
C LEU A 94 -0.11 14.44 8.67
N ALA A 95 -0.31 15.53 7.94
CA ALA A 95 0.29 16.83 8.30
C ALA A 95 -0.22 17.35 9.65
N LEU A 96 -1.49 17.14 9.99
CA LEU A 96 -2.05 17.55 11.28
C LEU A 96 -1.51 16.69 12.44
N TRP A 97 -1.31 15.39 12.24
CA TRP A 97 -0.65 14.53 13.23
C TRP A 97 0.81 14.91 13.44
N ASP A 98 1.54 15.26 12.38
CA ASP A 98 2.90 15.78 12.48
C ASP A 98 2.95 17.11 13.26
N ILE A 99 2.03 18.05 13.00
CA ILE A 99 1.89 19.28 13.81
C ILE A 99 1.66 18.94 15.29
N LYS A 100 0.75 18.01 15.59
CA LYS A 100 0.40 17.65 16.96
C LYS A 100 1.58 17.00 17.69
N GLY A 101 2.30 16.10 17.03
CA GLY A 101 3.52 15.50 17.57
C GLY A 101 4.59 16.54 17.89
N LYS A 102 4.90 17.42 16.92
CA LYS A 102 5.87 18.52 17.10
C LYS A 102 5.48 19.49 18.21
N ALA A 103 4.21 19.89 18.27
CA ALA A 103 3.72 20.82 19.28
C ALA A 103 3.76 20.23 20.71
N LEU A 104 3.61 18.92 20.84
CA LEU A 104 3.65 18.21 22.12
C LEU A 104 5.05 17.64 22.46
N GLY A 105 6.01 17.73 21.54
CA GLY A 105 7.36 17.21 21.73
C GLY A 105 7.44 15.68 21.81
N VAL A 106 6.50 14.97 21.18
CA VAL A 106 6.44 13.49 21.18
C VAL A 106 6.30 12.93 19.76
N PRO A 107 6.81 11.72 19.50
CA PRO A 107 6.59 11.05 18.22
C PRO A 107 5.11 10.67 18.06
N VAL A 108 4.61 10.63 16.82
CA VAL A 108 3.18 10.40 16.53
C VAL A 108 2.66 9.08 17.12
N TYR A 109 3.47 8.02 17.18
CA TYR A 109 3.06 6.73 17.73
C TYR A 109 2.64 6.82 19.21
N GLU A 110 3.23 7.74 20.00
CA GLU A 110 2.84 7.98 21.40
C GLU A 110 1.41 8.52 21.49
N LEU A 111 1.00 9.33 20.52
CA LEU A 111 -0.33 9.93 20.49
C LEU A 111 -1.44 8.95 20.07
N VAL A 112 -1.08 7.79 19.51
CA VAL A 112 -2.03 6.76 19.04
C VAL A 112 -2.02 5.50 19.89
N GLY A 113 -1.39 5.51 21.06
CA GLY A 113 -1.44 4.41 22.04
C GLY A 113 -0.08 3.99 22.60
N GLY A 114 1.02 4.58 22.14
CA GLY A 114 2.35 4.26 22.64
C GLY A 114 3.01 3.09 21.94
N LYS A 115 4.24 2.81 22.36
CA LYS A 115 5.07 1.74 21.80
C LYS A 115 4.55 0.36 22.21
N VAL A 116 4.28 -0.51 21.24
CA VAL A 116 3.84 -1.91 21.47
C VAL A 116 4.88 -2.97 21.10
N ARG A 117 5.97 -2.57 20.42
CA ARG A 117 7.10 -3.42 20.04
C ARG A 117 8.35 -2.60 19.81
N ASP A 118 9.52 -3.21 19.97
CA ASP A 118 10.82 -2.54 19.76
C ASP A 118 11.23 -2.46 18.30
N GLN A 119 10.81 -3.45 17.49
CA GLN A 119 11.17 -3.58 16.08
C GLN A 119 9.96 -4.07 15.28
N VAL A 120 9.91 -3.68 14.00
CA VAL A 120 8.88 -4.12 13.04
C VAL A 120 9.59 -4.94 11.97
N PRO A 121 9.20 -6.21 11.73
CA PRO A 121 9.74 -7.00 10.63
C PRO A 121 9.48 -6.32 9.28
N LEU A 122 10.49 -6.31 8.42
CA LEU A 122 10.39 -5.78 7.06
C LEU A 122 10.49 -6.92 6.05
N TYR A 123 9.70 -6.84 4.98
CA TYR A 123 9.85 -7.71 3.82
C TYR A 123 10.41 -6.90 2.65
N ALA A 124 11.17 -7.58 1.78
CA ALA A 124 11.71 -6.97 0.58
C ALA A 124 10.63 -6.88 -0.48
N ASN A 125 10.26 -5.66 -0.87
CA ASN A 125 9.39 -5.39 -2.01
C ASN A 125 10.16 -4.71 -3.15
N GLY A 126 9.76 -4.97 -4.40
CA GLY A 126 10.38 -4.32 -5.58
C GLY A 126 11.87 -4.65 -5.78
N TRP A 127 12.39 -5.70 -5.14
CA TRP A 127 13.80 -6.09 -5.20
C TRP A 127 14.24 -6.66 -6.56
N LEU A 128 13.29 -6.92 -7.45
CA LEU A 128 13.50 -7.33 -8.84
C LEU A 128 13.41 -6.16 -9.83
N SER A 129 13.24 -4.93 -9.35
CA SER A 129 13.06 -3.76 -10.23
C SER A 129 14.33 -3.45 -11.02
N ASP A 130 14.17 -3.37 -12.35
CA ASP A 130 15.22 -2.95 -13.29
C ASP A 130 15.65 -1.47 -13.09
N SER A 131 14.97 -0.72 -12.22
CA SER A 131 15.32 0.66 -11.88
C SER A 131 16.58 0.79 -11.02
N ARG A 132 17.12 -0.31 -10.47
CA ARG A 132 18.41 -0.27 -9.79
C ARG A 132 19.54 -0.25 -10.83
N PRO A 133 20.59 0.58 -10.64
CA PRO A 133 21.75 0.59 -11.52
C PRO A 133 22.31 -0.83 -11.71
N ASP A 134 22.63 -1.18 -12.95
CA ASP A 134 23.22 -2.47 -13.36
C ASP A 134 22.27 -3.69 -13.42
N THR A 135 21.03 -3.60 -12.94
CA THR A 135 20.07 -4.73 -12.92
C THR A 135 19.83 -5.33 -14.31
N LYS A 136 19.58 -4.46 -15.30
CA LYS A 136 19.35 -4.89 -16.69
C LYS A 136 20.57 -5.62 -17.27
N LYS A 137 21.77 -5.08 -17.04
CA LYS A 137 23.02 -5.69 -17.54
C LYS A 137 23.28 -7.04 -16.87
N ARG A 138 23.10 -7.14 -15.56
CA ARG A 138 23.25 -8.41 -14.83
C ARG A 138 22.23 -9.45 -15.29
N ARG A 139 20.99 -9.05 -15.53
CA ARG A 139 19.96 -9.92 -16.12
C ARG A 139 20.34 -10.42 -17.50
N GLU A 140 20.93 -9.58 -18.35
CA GLU A 140 21.43 -9.94 -19.68
C GLU A 140 22.67 -10.86 -19.61
N GLN A 141 23.42 -10.83 -18.51
CA GLN A 141 24.60 -11.68 -18.28
C GLN A 141 24.28 -13.03 -17.62
N ALA A 142 23.10 -13.17 -17.01
CA ALA A 142 22.68 -14.42 -16.40
C ALA A 142 22.52 -15.52 -17.46
N GLY A 143 22.93 -16.76 -17.13
CA GLY A 143 22.84 -17.90 -18.06
C GLY A 143 21.40 -18.35 -18.32
N SER A 144 20.47 -18.00 -17.44
CA SER A 144 19.03 -18.25 -17.57
C SER A 144 18.20 -17.24 -16.76
N GLU A 145 16.89 -17.19 -17.04
CA GLU A 145 15.96 -16.39 -16.22
C GLU A 145 15.92 -16.92 -14.78
N GLU A 146 15.95 -18.24 -14.60
CA GLU A 146 15.93 -18.91 -13.30
C GLU A 146 17.16 -18.58 -12.44
N GLU A 147 18.36 -18.65 -13.03
CA GLU A 147 19.61 -18.30 -12.35
C GLU A 147 19.57 -16.85 -11.84
N TRP A 148 19.09 -15.93 -12.67
CA TRP A 148 18.91 -14.53 -12.30
C TRP A 148 18.00 -14.35 -11.07
N TYR A 149 16.82 -14.98 -11.07
CA TYR A 149 15.89 -14.89 -9.94
C TYR A 149 16.47 -15.51 -8.67
N ALA A 150 17.15 -16.65 -8.78
CA ALA A 150 17.77 -17.34 -7.64
C ALA A 150 18.89 -16.50 -7.01
N GLU A 151 19.79 -15.95 -7.83
CA GLU A 151 20.88 -15.08 -7.35
C GLU A 151 20.33 -13.84 -6.64
N ARG A 152 19.39 -13.14 -7.28
CA ARG A 152 18.76 -11.94 -6.69
C ARG A 152 18.04 -12.22 -5.38
N ALA A 153 17.39 -13.38 -5.26
CA ALA A 153 16.70 -13.76 -4.04
C ALA A 153 17.69 -13.99 -2.89
N ARG A 154 18.80 -14.70 -3.15
CA ARG A 154 19.89 -14.89 -2.16
C ARG A 154 20.51 -13.57 -1.73
N GLU A 155 20.79 -12.66 -2.67
CA GLU A 155 21.35 -11.35 -2.34
C GLU A 155 20.43 -10.52 -1.42
N VAL A 156 19.11 -10.68 -1.54
CA VAL A 156 18.14 -10.02 -0.66
C VAL A 156 18.12 -10.67 0.73
N VAL A 157 18.23 -12.00 0.80
CA VAL A 157 18.36 -12.72 2.07
C VAL A 157 19.66 -12.37 2.79
N ASP A 158 20.77 -12.23 2.05
CA ASP A 158 22.09 -11.82 2.56
C ASP A 158 22.08 -10.39 3.12
N GLN A 159 21.18 -9.53 2.63
CA GLN A 159 20.93 -8.19 3.21
C GLN A 159 20.16 -8.25 4.54
N GLY A 160 19.76 -9.43 5.00
CA GLY A 160 19.07 -9.64 6.28
C GLY A 160 17.54 -9.76 6.18
N TYR A 161 16.96 -9.63 4.99
CA TYR A 161 15.51 -9.85 4.83
C TYR A 161 15.15 -11.31 5.08
N ARG A 162 13.98 -11.53 5.67
CA ARG A 162 13.41 -12.86 5.94
C ARG A 162 12.12 -13.13 5.18
N CYS A 163 11.63 -12.14 4.44
CA CYS A 163 10.46 -12.25 3.59
C CYS A 163 10.70 -11.49 2.29
N LEU A 164 10.33 -12.08 1.15
CA LEU A 164 10.43 -11.49 -0.18
C LEU A 164 9.06 -11.50 -0.85
N LYS A 165 8.64 -10.36 -1.41
CA LYS A 165 7.43 -10.29 -2.25
C LYS A 165 7.79 -10.24 -3.72
N VAL A 166 7.15 -11.07 -4.55
CA VAL A 166 7.43 -11.20 -5.99
C VAL A 166 6.18 -11.02 -6.85
N TYR A 167 6.38 -10.57 -8.09
CA TYR A 167 5.34 -10.29 -9.09
C TYR A 167 5.45 -11.23 -10.32
N PRO A 168 5.20 -12.54 -10.18
CA PRO A 168 5.52 -13.52 -11.22
C PRO A 168 4.56 -13.51 -12.42
N PHE A 169 3.43 -12.82 -12.30
CA PHE A 169 2.40 -12.77 -13.34
C PHE A 169 2.28 -11.36 -13.95
N GLY A 170 2.51 -11.27 -15.25
CA GLY A 170 2.21 -10.10 -16.09
C GLY A 170 1.30 -10.49 -17.26
N GLY A 171 0.69 -9.51 -17.93
CA GLY A 171 -0.18 -9.72 -19.10
C GLY A 171 -1.69 -9.73 -18.79
N PRO A 172 -2.52 -10.32 -19.68
CA PRO A 172 -3.99 -10.30 -19.59
C PRO A 172 -4.60 -10.95 -18.35
N GLN A 173 -5.88 -10.65 -18.09
CA GLN A 173 -6.63 -11.16 -16.92
C GLN A 173 -6.83 -12.68 -16.90
N VAL A 174 -6.84 -13.32 -18.07
CA VAL A 174 -6.96 -14.78 -18.20
C VAL A 174 -5.58 -15.39 -18.35
N VAL A 175 -5.21 -16.32 -17.47
CA VAL A 175 -3.91 -17.00 -17.52
C VAL A 175 -3.92 -18.16 -18.52
N THR A 176 -2.97 -18.14 -19.47
CA THR A 176 -2.75 -19.27 -20.39
C THR A 176 -1.92 -20.37 -19.69
N PRO A 177 -1.92 -21.62 -20.18
CA PRO A 177 -1.08 -22.69 -19.63
C PRO A 177 0.40 -22.30 -19.55
N GLU A 178 0.93 -21.61 -20.56
CA GLU A 178 2.33 -21.20 -20.63
C GLU A 178 2.65 -20.13 -19.58
N ARG A 179 1.77 -19.12 -19.45
CA ARG A 179 1.92 -18.06 -18.42
C ARG A 179 1.80 -18.63 -17.01
N LEU A 180 0.90 -19.59 -16.80
CA LEU A 180 0.77 -20.30 -15.54
C LEU A 180 2.05 -21.07 -15.22
N ALA A 181 2.56 -21.87 -16.16
CA ALA A 181 3.78 -22.65 -15.97
C ALA A 181 4.99 -21.75 -15.65
N ARG A 182 5.18 -20.66 -16.41
CA ARG A 182 6.29 -19.72 -16.18
C ARG A 182 6.21 -19.03 -14.82
N GLY A 183 5.05 -18.48 -14.44
CA GLY A 183 4.89 -17.78 -13.18
C GLY A 183 5.09 -18.70 -11.96
N ILE A 184 4.56 -19.92 -12.01
CA ILE A 184 4.77 -20.93 -10.96
C ILE A 184 6.23 -21.41 -10.93
N GLY A 185 6.86 -21.58 -12.10
CA GLY A 185 8.27 -21.94 -12.21
C GLY A 185 9.18 -20.90 -11.55
N LEU A 186 8.91 -19.61 -11.77
CA LEU A 186 9.64 -18.51 -11.15
C LEU A 186 9.54 -18.55 -9.61
N VAL A 187 8.33 -18.69 -9.06
CA VAL A 187 8.15 -18.78 -7.59
C VAL A 187 8.87 -19.99 -7.04
N ARG A 188 8.81 -21.14 -7.73
CA ARG A 188 9.55 -22.34 -7.35
C ARG A 188 11.05 -22.11 -7.31
N THR A 189 11.62 -21.49 -8.35
CA THR A 189 13.04 -21.14 -8.39
C THR A 189 13.45 -20.28 -7.20
N ILE A 190 12.65 -19.27 -6.84
CA ILE A 190 12.92 -18.42 -5.68
C ILE A 190 12.87 -19.25 -4.40
N ARG A 191 11.79 -20.03 -4.18
CA ARG A 191 11.60 -20.90 -3.01
C ARG A 191 12.77 -21.88 -2.84
N GLU A 192 13.20 -22.54 -3.91
CA GLU A 192 14.36 -23.46 -3.89
C GLU A 192 15.68 -22.73 -3.58
N ALA A 193 15.83 -21.49 -4.05
CA ALA A 193 17.05 -20.70 -3.83
C ALA A 193 17.20 -20.18 -2.41
N VAL A 194 16.09 -19.81 -1.74
CA VAL A 194 16.10 -19.22 -0.39
C VAL A 194 15.83 -20.21 0.73
N GLY A 195 15.35 -21.42 0.41
CA GLY A 195 15.03 -22.46 1.40
C GLY A 195 13.65 -22.29 2.05
N ALA A 196 13.31 -23.15 2.99
CA ALA A 196 12.00 -23.18 3.64
C ALA A 196 11.83 -22.10 4.73
N ASP A 197 12.92 -21.65 5.36
CA ASP A 197 12.87 -20.73 6.50
C ASP A 197 12.69 -19.25 6.12
N ILE A 198 12.58 -18.96 4.81
CA ILE A 198 12.42 -17.60 4.28
C ILE A 198 11.02 -17.46 3.70
N ASP A 199 10.27 -16.46 4.10
CA ASP A 199 8.93 -16.21 3.57
C ASP A 199 8.98 -15.72 2.12
N VAL A 200 8.08 -16.26 1.28
CA VAL A 200 7.91 -15.83 -0.11
C VAL A 200 6.45 -15.47 -0.32
N ALA A 201 6.16 -14.20 -0.56
CA ALA A 201 4.84 -13.69 -0.89
C ALA A 201 4.70 -13.47 -2.40
N VAL A 202 3.49 -13.69 -2.92
CA VAL A 202 3.17 -13.53 -4.34
C VAL A 202 2.13 -12.46 -4.52
N ASP A 203 2.39 -11.51 -5.40
CA ASP A 203 1.50 -10.39 -5.69
C ASP A 203 0.99 -10.47 -7.14
N LEU A 204 -0.34 -10.53 -7.28
CA LEU A 204 -1.03 -10.64 -8.56
C LEU A 204 -1.52 -9.28 -9.10
N ARG A 205 -1.37 -8.19 -8.34
CA ARG A 205 -1.69 -6.80 -8.72
C ARG A 205 -3.09 -6.61 -9.29
N ARG A 206 -4.10 -7.28 -8.69
CA ARG A 206 -5.51 -7.29 -9.11
C ARG A 206 -5.75 -7.78 -10.55
N ARG A 207 -4.75 -8.39 -11.19
CA ARG A 207 -4.79 -8.58 -12.65
C ARG A 207 -5.71 -9.69 -13.07
N LEU A 208 -5.76 -10.77 -12.30
CA LEU A 208 -6.42 -11.98 -12.73
C LEU A 208 -7.92 -11.91 -12.47
N ASN A 209 -8.69 -12.57 -13.32
CA ASN A 209 -10.08 -12.87 -12.97
C ASN A 209 -10.14 -14.02 -11.94
N LEU A 210 -11.30 -14.20 -11.31
CA LEU A 210 -11.51 -15.19 -10.26
C LEU A 210 -11.08 -16.61 -10.67
N TRP A 211 -11.41 -17.03 -11.90
CA TRP A 211 -11.05 -18.35 -12.40
C TRP A 211 -9.53 -18.54 -12.53
N SER A 212 -8.83 -17.56 -13.09
CA SER A 212 -7.38 -17.62 -13.26
C SER A 212 -6.64 -17.53 -11.94
N ALA A 213 -7.11 -16.68 -11.03
CA ALA A 213 -6.58 -16.55 -9.68
C ALA A 213 -6.64 -17.90 -8.95
N ARG A 214 -7.78 -18.62 -9.00
CA ARG A 214 -7.92 -19.95 -8.38
C ARG A 214 -6.94 -20.98 -8.95
N ARG A 215 -6.74 -20.96 -10.27
CA ARG A 215 -5.76 -21.85 -10.92
C ARG A 215 -4.33 -21.57 -10.47
N VAL A 216 -3.99 -20.30 -10.28
CA VAL A 216 -2.68 -19.89 -9.76
C VAL A 216 -2.53 -20.32 -8.31
N ALA A 217 -3.49 -20.00 -7.44
CA ALA A 217 -3.44 -20.34 -6.02
C ALA A 217 -3.25 -21.84 -5.77
N LEU A 218 -4.03 -22.68 -6.46
CA LEU A 218 -3.91 -24.14 -6.37
C LEU A 218 -2.50 -24.66 -6.72
N LYS A 219 -1.79 -23.98 -7.62
CA LYS A 219 -0.43 -24.34 -8.02
C LYS A 219 0.65 -23.74 -7.13
N LEU A 220 0.33 -22.70 -6.36
CA LEU A 220 1.21 -22.08 -5.38
C LEU A 220 1.14 -22.77 -4.02
N GLU A 221 0.01 -23.41 -3.66
CA GLU A 221 -0.16 -24.11 -2.37
C GLU A 221 1.02 -25.05 -2.02
N PRO A 222 1.54 -25.90 -2.93
CA PRO A 222 2.66 -26.78 -2.60
C PRO A 222 4.01 -26.07 -2.38
N LEU A 223 4.10 -24.78 -2.70
CA LEU A 223 5.33 -23.98 -2.55
C LEU A 223 5.41 -23.25 -1.21
N ASP A 224 4.38 -23.38 -0.37
CA ASP A 224 4.31 -22.80 0.98
C ASP A 224 4.62 -21.29 0.96
N ILE A 225 3.82 -20.53 0.20
CA ILE A 225 3.96 -19.07 0.13
C ILE A 225 3.36 -18.41 1.38
N ALA A 226 3.93 -17.29 1.79
CA ALA A 226 3.51 -16.57 3.00
C ALA A 226 2.12 -15.93 2.84
N TRP A 227 1.86 -15.28 1.71
CA TRP A 227 0.53 -14.82 1.32
C TRP A 227 0.43 -14.61 -0.20
N LEU A 228 -0.81 -14.57 -0.68
CA LEU A 228 -1.20 -14.20 -2.03
C LEU A 228 -1.92 -12.85 -2.01
N GLU A 229 -1.25 -11.83 -2.54
CA GLU A 229 -1.70 -10.46 -2.55
C GLU A 229 -2.49 -10.12 -3.81
N GLU A 230 -3.59 -9.40 -3.61
CA GLU A 230 -4.42 -8.80 -4.65
C GLU A 230 -4.80 -9.80 -5.77
N PRO A 231 -5.40 -10.96 -5.43
CA PRO A 231 -5.61 -12.04 -6.40
C PRO A 231 -6.54 -11.67 -7.54
N ILE A 232 -7.51 -10.80 -7.27
CA ILE A 232 -8.50 -10.25 -8.18
C ILE A 232 -8.70 -8.75 -7.88
N LEU A 233 -9.51 -8.07 -8.69
CA LEU A 233 -9.88 -6.68 -8.44
C LEU A 233 -10.59 -6.50 -7.09
N PHE A 234 -10.32 -5.37 -6.42
CA PHE A 234 -10.74 -5.09 -5.05
C PHE A 234 -12.24 -4.75 -4.90
N ASP A 235 -12.90 -4.41 -6.00
CA ASP A 235 -14.23 -3.77 -6.04
C ASP A 235 -15.41 -4.73 -5.77
N ASN A 236 -15.14 -6.03 -5.67
CA ASN A 236 -16.15 -7.04 -5.40
C ASN A 236 -15.77 -7.91 -4.19
N ALA A 237 -16.26 -7.52 -3.02
CA ALA A 237 -16.02 -8.23 -1.76
C ALA A 237 -16.53 -9.68 -1.78
N ASP A 238 -17.69 -9.95 -2.40
CA ASP A 238 -18.25 -11.31 -2.47
C ASP A 238 -17.38 -12.23 -3.33
N ALA A 239 -16.81 -11.71 -4.42
CA ALA A 239 -15.87 -12.43 -5.26
C ALA A 239 -14.56 -12.70 -4.51
N MET A 240 -14.08 -11.74 -3.71
CA MET A 240 -12.89 -11.90 -2.88
C MET A 240 -13.13 -12.96 -1.79
N ALA A 241 -14.27 -12.92 -1.11
CA ALA A 241 -14.67 -13.93 -0.14
C ALA A 241 -14.78 -15.32 -0.79
N SER A 242 -15.40 -15.41 -1.97
CA SER A 242 -15.47 -16.66 -2.74
C SER A 242 -14.08 -17.19 -3.10
N PHE A 243 -13.13 -16.30 -3.39
CA PHE A 243 -11.75 -16.68 -3.65
C PHE A 243 -11.06 -17.19 -2.38
N ALA A 244 -11.05 -16.40 -1.31
CA ALA A 244 -10.38 -16.71 -0.04
C ALA A 244 -10.88 -18.03 0.56
N HIS A 245 -12.19 -18.26 0.60
CA HIS A 245 -12.78 -19.51 1.07
C HIS A 245 -12.46 -20.74 0.19
N SER A 246 -11.87 -20.55 -1.00
CA SER A 246 -11.54 -21.64 -1.93
C SER A 246 -10.06 -22.03 -1.97
N VAL A 247 -9.21 -21.34 -1.20
CA VAL A 247 -7.76 -21.52 -1.21
C VAL A 247 -7.23 -21.72 0.21
N ARG A 248 -6.04 -22.30 0.33
CA ARG A 248 -5.36 -22.47 1.64
C ARG A 248 -4.26 -21.46 1.91
N VAL A 249 -3.81 -20.76 0.87
CA VAL A 249 -2.81 -19.70 1.01
C VAL A 249 -3.46 -18.48 1.67
N PRO A 250 -2.79 -17.81 2.63
CA PRO A 250 -3.30 -16.56 3.17
C PRO A 250 -3.52 -15.52 2.06
N VAL A 251 -4.62 -14.78 2.13
CA VAL A 251 -5.00 -13.78 1.14
C VAL A 251 -4.83 -12.38 1.71
N SER A 252 -4.25 -11.47 0.91
CA SER A 252 -4.14 -10.06 1.29
C SER A 252 -4.70 -9.10 0.24
N THR A 253 -5.21 -7.95 0.69
CA THR A 253 -5.59 -6.82 -0.18
C THR A 253 -5.73 -5.53 0.63
N GLY A 254 -5.82 -4.38 -0.03
CA GLY A 254 -6.27 -3.14 0.61
C GLY A 254 -5.66 -1.84 0.12
N GLU A 255 -4.65 -1.88 -0.76
CA GLU A 255 -3.96 -0.66 -1.22
C GLU A 255 -4.89 0.32 -1.97
N GLU A 256 -5.96 -0.21 -2.58
CA GLU A 256 -6.98 0.56 -3.31
C GLU A 256 -8.35 0.63 -2.62
N LEU A 257 -8.43 0.22 -1.35
CA LEU A 257 -9.61 0.41 -0.53
C LEU A 257 -9.47 1.68 0.30
N TYR A 258 -10.51 2.49 0.30
CA TYR A 258 -10.54 3.78 0.97
C TYR A 258 -11.49 3.72 2.16
N THR A 259 -11.03 4.17 3.33
CA THR A 259 -11.81 4.29 4.56
C THR A 259 -12.36 2.99 5.15
N ARG A 260 -12.77 3.02 6.41
CA ARG A 260 -13.36 1.86 7.10
C ARG A 260 -14.60 1.27 6.44
N TRP A 261 -15.32 2.04 5.62
CA TRP A 261 -16.53 1.57 4.96
C TRP A 261 -16.24 0.60 3.81
N GLU A 262 -15.13 0.75 3.10
CA GLU A 262 -14.76 -0.17 2.03
C GLU A 262 -14.07 -1.44 2.55
N PHE A 263 -13.41 -1.36 3.71
CA PHE A 263 -12.88 -2.56 4.38
C PHE A 263 -13.96 -3.41 5.04
N ARG A 264 -15.06 -2.80 5.54
CA ARG A 264 -16.10 -3.51 6.29
C ARG A 264 -16.62 -4.79 5.62
N PRO A 265 -17.03 -4.80 4.34
CA PRO A 265 -17.58 -6.00 3.71
C PRO A 265 -16.58 -7.14 3.62
N LEU A 266 -15.28 -6.84 3.47
CA LEU A 266 -14.23 -7.87 3.46
C LEU A 266 -14.05 -8.49 4.85
N LEU A 267 -14.05 -7.66 5.89
CA LEU A 267 -13.90 -8.12 7.28
C LEU A 267 -15.11 -8.94 7.74
N GLU A 268 -16.33 -8.46 7.48
CA GLU A 268 -17.57 -9.18 7.85
C GLU A 268 -17.69 -10.56 7.19
N GLN A 269 -17.06 -10.74 6.03
CA GLN A 269 -17.05 -12.00 5.28
C GLN A 269 -15.82 -12.88 5.56
N ASN A 270 -14.88 -12.46 6.41
CA ASN A 270 -13.56 -13.09 6.55
C ASN A 270 -12.86 -13.32 5.19
N ALA A 271 -12.97 -12.33 4.30
CA ALA A 271 -12.52 -12.45 2.91
C ALA A 271 -11.01 -12.27 2.71
N VAL A 272 -10.28 -11.93 3.78
CA VAL A 272 -8.84 -11.65 3.76
C VAL A 272 -8.22 -11.99 5.11
N ASP A 273 -6.97 -12.47 5.08
CA ASP A 273 -6.17 -12.76 6.28
C ASP A 273 -5.31 -11.57 6.68
N ILE A 274 -4.91 -10.74 5.70
CA ILE A 274 -4.04 -9.58 5.90
C ILE A 274 -4.61 -8.39 5.13
N ILE A 275 -5.00 -7.33 5.84
CA ILE A 275 -5.38 -6.06 5.20
C ILE A 275 -4.15 -5.17 4.98
N GLN A 276 -4.15 -4.44 3.87
CA GLN A 276 -3.03 -3.59 3.44
C GLN A 276 -3.46 -2.15 3.11
N PRO A 277 -4.16 -1.45 4.02
CA PRO A 277 -4.51 -0.04 3.80
C PRO A 277 -3.26 0.82 3.63
N ASP A 278 -3.20 1.59 2.54
CA ASP A 278 -2.15 2.60 2.37
C ASP A 278 -2.51 3.84 3.19
N ILE A 279 -1.60 4.29 4.04
CA ILE A 279 -1.84 5.47 4.91
C ILE A 279 -2.09 6.75 4.11
N CYS A 280 -1.56 6.86 2.89
CA CYS A 280 -1.75 7.99 1.98
C CYS A 280 -3.09 7.95 1.23
N HIS A 281 -3.82 6.83 1.29
CA HIS A 281 -5.04 6.62 0.52
C HIS A 281 -6.24 6.19 1.36
N ALA A 282 -6.03 5.55 2.52
CA ALA A 282 -7.10 5.01 3.35
C ALA A 282 -7.81 6.05 4.23
N GLY A 283 -7.30 7.28 4.29
CA GLY A 283 -7.83 8.37 5.12
C GLY A 283 -6.87 8.88 6.19
N GLY A 284 -5.56 8.62 6.06
CA GLY A 284 -4.54 9.04 7.02
C GLY A 284 -4.49 8.19 8.29
N MET A 285 -3.66 8.61 9.24
CA MET A 285 -3.45 7.94 10.52
C MET A 285 -4.76 7.80 11.32
N SER A 286 -5.64 8.81 11.29
CA SER A 286 -6.92 8.79 12.01
C SER A 286 -7.82 7.65 11.53
N GLU A 287 -7.90 7.42 10.23
CA GLU A 287 -8.74 6.40 9.63
C GLU A 287 -8.08 5.02 9.67
N LEU A 288 -6.75 4.97 9.46
CA LEU A 288 -5.96 3.74 9.55
C LEU A 288 -6.14 3.05 10.92
N ARG A 289 -6.17 3.82 12.01
CA ARG A 289 -6.42 3.28 13.35
C ARG A 289 -7.81 2.67 13.49
N LYS A 290 -8.83 3.27 12.85
CA LYS A 290 -10.22 2.75 12.88
C LYS A 290 -10.33 1.48 12.05
N ILE A 291 -9.66 1.43 10.90
CA ILE A 291 -9.56 0.23 10.05
C ILE A 291 -8.86 -0.90 10.81
N ALA A 292 -7.71 -0.63 11.43
CA ALA A 292 -6.97 -1.61 12.21
C ALA A 292 -7.81 -2.17 13.38
N ALA A 293 -8.48 -1.29 14.14
CA ALA A 293 -9.35 -1.70 15.24
C ALA A 293 -10.55 -2.56 14.79
N MET A 294 -11.06 -2.36 13.57
CA MET A 294 -12.10 -3.23 13.00
C MET A 294 -11.56 -4.58 12.55
N ALA A 295 -10.31 -4.65 12.10
CA ALA A 295 -9.69 -5.91 11.70
C ALA A 295 -9.26 -6.78 12.88
N GLU A 296 -9.16 -6.21 14.09
CA GLU A 296 -8.87 -6.94 15.33
C GLU A 296 -10.09 -7.69 15.91
N THR A 297 -11.31 -7.46 15.41
CA THR A 297 -12.57 -8.04 15.94
C THR A 297 -13.14 -9.12 15.04
#